data_AF-A0A7Y8LEV1-F1
#
_entry.id   AF-A0A7Y8LEV1-F1
#
_cell.length_a   1.000
_cell.length_b   1.000
_cell.length_c   1.000
_cell.angle_alpha   90.00
_cell.angle_beta   90.00
_cell.angle_gamma   90.00
#
_symmetry.space_group_name_H-M   'P 1'
#
loop_
_entity.id
_entity.type
_entity.pdbx_description
1 polymer ?
#
loop_
_entity_poly.entity_id
_entity_poly.type
_entity_poly.pdbx_seq_one_letter_code
_entity_poly.pdbx_strand_id
1 'polypeptide(L)'
;MIKDLRLHGNIGPIEYFVLVGGSGVNNTYFYDESISGIRFFSRGNEFTLTEEGIHYKGTGGSFCEYMFGVEKPFKDLMKKNVANRLIMFGAFLDANERVIFTNDIEGKESFYRLFLHGHAVVNYYFFVSSDFKGEYKKRQKYLLGAVGKFLKRTSLIADDHDTEVLDNFVSALKERHATVFIFKLIHKGNLEFYKTFMNFYFQGRSLSPNEEIYIEDIVSRYNIDRYQQERMKIDIMYKHPDNKHVVDEYRDILLSGISKDILQPSELARLRRLRTLGIRNNIPITLFETLDNQLLKGKQIQDLEEPDYLKETRAILQGLFFKAPSLKMHIINEDIIRLIRAKQTAQIKGDKGFEQILLDTVRACDEIARESNDFSLFEEFTSIVTYFDRFDNVYNLLNQTAFMENIEFTEDSLRSLIGNKREFDKLDSKLFHEIFIKEILDNKYVTEYGRKKINTIVKGIKKISAGDSSLKDVVSELKIISDEEKLYRNLYSALKERVRSFYPLLDTKKGREKLLEDISRELFEKGVKGEISKRLFDKVFLDLKKESFYINHLLPLIIKNKDNELREDFLNNSGLDRFYIETLEKEYFENKKLDPMILDSLFVGGGERI
;
A
#
# COMPACT_ATOMS: atom_id res chain seq x y z
N MET A 1 46.02 2.31 39.73
CA MET A 1 46.77 2.50 38.47
C MET A 1 45.84 3.24 37.52
N ILE A 2 46.29 4.35 36.92
CA ILE A 2 45.46 5.17 36.01
C ILE A 2 45.10 4.32 34.79
N LYS A 3 43.80 4.25 34.44
CA LYS A 3 43.27 3.40 33.35
C LYS A 3 43.14 4.16 32.04
N ASP A 4 42.69 5.42 32.12
CA ASP A 4 42.52 6.33 30.99
C ASP A 4 42.84 7.78 31.40
N LEU A 5 43.18 8.61 30.41
CA LEU A 5 43.27 10.07 30.53
C LEU A 5 42.25 10.72 29.61
N ARG A 6 41.64 11.81 30.08
CA ARG A 6 40.68 12.61 29.32
C ARG A 6 41.06 14.07 29.37
N LEU A 7 41.13 14.70 28.21
CA LEU A 7 41.28 16.14 28.07
C LEU A 7 40.08 16.69 27.31
N HIS A 8 39.51 17.77 27.81
CA HIS A 8 38.37 18.44 27.21
C HIS A 8 38.73 19.92 27.01
N GLY A 9 38.46 20.45 25.83
CA GLY A 9 38.64 21.86 25.55
C GLY A 9 37.81 22.35 24.37
N ASN A 10 38.03 23.61 24.01
CA ASN A 10 37.34 24.27 22.93
C ASN A 10 38.35 24.96 22.01
N ILE A 11 38.13 24.89 20.70
CA ILE A 11 38.90 25.63 19.70
C ILE A 11 37.98 26.10 18.58
N GLY A 12 37.86 27.43 18.44
CA GLY A 12 36.89 28.05 17.53
C GLY A 12 35.46 27.49 17.73
N PRO A 13 34.78 27.01 16.66
CA PRO A 13 33.42 26.48 16.73
C PRO A 13 33.35 25.05 17.31
N ILE A 14 34.50 24.44 17.64
CA ILE A 14 34.59 23.02 17.98
C ILE A 14 34.82 22.84 19.48
N GLU A 15 34.05 21.93 20.06
CA GLU A 15 34.30 21.32 21.36
C GLU A 15 35.00 19.98 21.11
N TYR A 16 36.11 19.70 21.80
CA TYR A 16 36.88 18.48 21.56
C TYR A 16 37.16 17.70 22.85
N PHE A 17 37.12 16.37 22.74
CA PHE A 17 37.51 15.44 23.80
C PHE A 17 38.64 14.55 23.30
N VAL A 18 39.68 14.40 24.10
CA VAL A 18 40.80 13.50 23.84
C VAL A 18 40.80 12.41 24.89
N LEU A 19 40.58 11.17 24.46
CA LEU A 19 40.62 10.00 25.31
C LEU A 19 41.87 9.19 25.01
N VAL A 20 42.63 8.85 26.05
CA VAL A 20 43.90 8.11 25.93
C VAL A 20 43.84 6.88 26.82
N GLY A 21 44.09 5.72 26.23
CA GLY A 21 44.05 4.42 26.94
C GLY A 21 45.11 3.45 26.44
N GLY A 22 45.27 2.34 27.17
CA GLY A 22 46.26 1.29 26.86
C GLY A 22 47.41 1.23 27.86
N SER A 23 48.55 0.66 27.46
CA SER A 23 49.69 0.51 28.35
C SER A 23 50.49 1.82 28.46
N GLY A 24 50.89 2.20 29.67
CA GLY A 24 51.84 3.30 29.88
C GLY A 24 51.28 4.70 29.67
N VAL A 25 49.95 4.88 29.82
CA VAL A 25 49.23 6.17 29.63
C VAL A 25 49.92 7.35 30.32
N ASN A 26 50.53 7.13 31.49
CA ASN A 26 51.21 8.16 32.27
C ASN A 26 52.57 8.61 31.69
N ASN A 27 53.19 7.84 30.79
CA ASN A 27 54.56 8.06 30.31
C ASN A 27 54.64 8.34 28.79
N THR A 28 53.54 8.25 28.05
CA THR A 28 53.52 8.35 26.57
C THR A 28 52.56 9.42 26.03
N TYR A 29 51.94 10.20 26.92
CA TYR A 29 51.06 11.31 26.61
C TYR A 29 51.84 12.63 26.59
N PHE A 30 51.90 13.27 25.42
CA PHE A 30 52.48 14.59 25.27
C PHE A 30 51.49 15.47 24.49
N TYR A 31 51.25 16.67 25.00
CA TYR A 31 50.56 17.73 24.29
C TYR A 31 51.30 19.05 24.45
N ASP A 32 51.18 19.90 23.44
CA ASP A 32 51.71 21.26 23.43
C ASP A 32 50.58 22.21 23.03
N GLU A 33 50.39 23.26 23.83
CA GLU A 33 49.36 24.27 23.61
C GLU A 33 50.05 25.58 23.22
N SER A 34 49.69 26.08 22.04
CA SER A 34 50.28 27.26 21.43
C SER A 34 49.19 28.20 20.93
N ILE A 35 49.57 29.44 20.59
CA ILE A 35 48.66 30.41 19.96
C ILE A 35 48.10 29.87 18.64
N SER A 36 48.87 29.02 17.94
CA SER A 36 48.47 28.38 16.68
C SER A 36 47.54 27.17 16.82
N GLY A 37 47.28 26.70 18.05
CA GLY A 37 46.46 25.53 18.32
C GLY A 37 47.11 24.52 19.27
N ILE A 38 46.48 23.35 19.37
CA ILE A 38 46.82 22.30 20.34
C ILE A 38 47.31 21.06 19.60
N ARG A 39 48.53 20.63 19.93
CA ARG A 39 49.23 19.52 19.28
C ARG A 39 49.37 18.35 20.23
N PHE A 40 48.82 17.19 19.86
CA PHE A 40 48.98 15.92 20.58
C PHE A 40 49.96 15.04 19.82
N PHE A 41 50.95 14.46 20.49
CA PHE A 41 51.94 13.62 19.81
C PHE A 41 52.43 12.46 20.66
N SER A 42 52.72 11.34 20.01
CA SER A 42 53.27 10.14 20.66
C SER A 42 53.95 9.23 19.64
N ARG A 43 55.24 8.93 19.86
CA ARG A 43 56.05 7.96 19.09
C ARG A 43 55.89 8.08 17.57
N GLY A 44 56.02 9.29 17.03
CA GLY A 44 55.93 9.57 15.58
C GLY A 44 54.51 9.75 15.04
N ASN A 45 53.49 9.65 15.89
CA ASN A 45 52.12 10.07 15.58
C ASN A 45 51.88 11.49 16.10
N GLU A 46 51.09 12.25 15.37
CA GLU A 46 50.73 13.62 15.68
C GLU A 46 49.29 13.92 15.25
N PHE A 47 48.59 14.68 16.08
CA PHE A 47 47.27 15.22 15.79
C PHE A 47 47.20 16.65 16.31
N THR A 48 47.01 17.61 15.42
CA THR A 48 47.01 19.04 15.72
C THR A 48 45.64 19.63 15.41
N LEU A 49 45.07 20.30 16.39
CA LEU A 49 43.84 21.07 16.29
C LEU A 49 44.18 22.55 16.15
N THR A 50 43.68 23.21 15.11
CA THR A 50 43.78 24.65 14.91
C THR A 50 42.38 25.28 14.87
N GLU A 51 42.27 26.60 14.77
CA GLU A 51 40.97 27.28 14.64
C GLU A 51 40.26 26.95 13.31
N GLU A 52 41.01 26.60 12.27
CA GLU A 52 40.47 26.35 10.93
C GLU A 52 40.22 24.85 10.65
N GLY A 53 40.87 23.96 11.39
CA GLY A 53 40.74 22.53 11.15
C GLY A 53 41.74 21.66 11.90
N ILE A 54 42.07 20.54 11.28
CA ILE A 54 42.93 19.52 11.84
C ILE A 54 44.10 19.19 10.91
N HIS A 55 45.19 18.76 11.52
CA HIS A 55 46.31 18.11 10.86
C HIS A 55 46.60 16.79 11.57
N TYR A 56 46.86 15.73 10.81
CA TYR A 56 47.19 14.43 11.38
C TYR A 56 48.39 13.81 10.65
N LYS A 57 49.17 13.03 11.40
CA LYS A 57 50.29 12.26 10.89
C LYS A 57 50.44 10.99 11.70
N GLY A 58 50.68 9.88 11.02
CA GLY A 58 50.95 8.60 11.68
C GLY A 58 49.86 7.57 11.43
N THR A 59 49.82 6.52 12.26
CA THR A 59 48.99 5.35 12.03
C THR A 59 47.68 5.47 12.78
N GLY A 60 46.59 5.53 12.03
CA GLY A 60 45.29 5.89 12.57
C GLY A 60 44.22 6.05 11.49
N GLY A 61 43.13 6.69 11.85
CA GLY A 61 42.02 6.94 10.96
C GLY A 61 40.97 7.86 11.57
N SER A 62 39.88 8.04 10.84
CA SER A 62 38.67 8.70 11.31
C SER A 62 37.48 7.78 11.21
N PHE A 63 36.51 7.96 12.11
CA PHE A 63 35.25 7.25 12.09
C PHE A 63 34.12 8.12 12.64
N CYS A 64 32.91 7.87 12.16
CA CYS A 64 31.69 8.55 12.63
C CYS A 64 30.47 7.70 12.30
N GLU A 65 29.34 7.95 12.97
CA GLU A 65 28.06 7.40 12.54
C GLU A 65 27.74 7.90 11.13
N TYR A 66 27.17 7.04 10.28
CA TYR A 66 26.62 7.50 9.02
C TYR A 66 25.30 8.24 9.25
N MET A 67 25.19 9.47 8.75
CA MET A 67 23.90 10.15 8.66
C MET A 67 23.05 9.59 7.52
N PHE A 68 21.73 9.52 7.74
CA PHE A 68 20.78 9.20 6.68
C PHE A 68 20.82 10.28 5.58
N GLY A 69 20.68 9.86 4.32
CA GLY A 69 20.79 10.75 3.16
C GLY A 69 22.20 11.11 2.70
N VAL A 70 23.24 10.67 3.41
CA VAL A 70 24.63 10.77 2.95
C VAL A 70 25.02 9.51 2.17
N GLU A 71 25.89 9.67 1.17
CA GLU A 71 26.39 8.56 0.37
C GLU A 71 27.09 7.50 1.25
N LYS A 72 26.58 6.27 1.17
CA LYS A 72 27.16 5.08 1.81
C LYS A 72 27.77 4.19 0.72
N PRO A 73 29.02 3.72 0.88
CA PRO A 73 29.58 2.71 -0.01
C PRO A 73 28.65 1.49 -0.10
N PHE A 74 28.45 0.96 -1.30
CA PHE A 74 27.45 -0.10 -1.53
C PHE A 74 27.69 -1.33 -0.65
N LYS A 75 28.96 -1.71 -0.45
CA LYS A 75 29.37 -2.82 0.44
C LYS A 75 28.99 -2.62 1.92
N ASP A 76 28.93 -1.38 2.37
CA ASP A 76 28.51 -1.05 3.74
C ASP A 76 26.98 -1.02 3.82
N LEU A 77 26.30 -0.47 2.82
CA LEU A 77 24.85 -0.39 2.74
C LEU A 77 24.16 -1.77 2.72
N MET A 78 24.77 -2.76 2.06
CA MET A 78 24.28 -4.15 2.03
C MET A 78 24.32 -4.85 3.39
N LYS A 79 25.07 -4.32 4.37
CA LYS A 79 25.27 -4.94 5.68
C LYS A 79 24.52 -4.17 6.75
N LYS A 80 23.39 -4.71 7.21
CA LYS A 80 22.52 -4.08 8.23
C LYS A 80 23.21 -3.68 9.54
N ASN A 81 24.31 -4.34 9.90
CA ASN A 81 25.05 -4.07 11.13
C ASN A 81 26.15 -3.03 10.99
N VAL A 82 26.35 -2.45 9.80
CA VAL A 82 27.32 -1.37 9.61
C VAL A 82 26.62 -0.05 9.91
N ALA A 83 27.01 0.57 11.03
CA ALA A 83 26.48 1.84 11.49
C ALA A 83 27.43 3.02 11.18
N ASN A 84 28.74 2.74 11.13
CA ASN A 84 29.76 3.79 11.12
C ASN A 84 30.62 3.78 9.85
N ARG A 85 30.94 4.98 9.39
CA ARG A 85 31.99 5.24 8.40
C ARG A 85 33.35 5.08 9.07
N LEU A 86 34.29 4.44 8.38
CA LEU A 86 35.69 4.31 8.84
C LEU A 86 36.64 4.59 7.66
N ILE A 87 37.56 5.52 7.85
CA ILE A 87 38.59 5.91 6.88
C ILE A 87 39.95 5.78 7.57
N MET A 88 40.87 5.02 7.00
CA MET A 88 42.24 4.93 7.52
C MET A 88 43.12 6.01 6.88
N PHE A 89 44.05 6.60 7.62
CA PHE A 89 45.01 7.56 7.04
C PHE A 89 45.85 6.90 5.94
N GLY A 90 46.01 7.61 4.83
CA GLY A 90 46.72 7.10 3.65
C GLY A 90 45.99 6.00 2.90
N ALA A 91 44.69 5.80 3.12
CA ALA A 91 43.88 4.83 2.40
C ALA A 91 42.82 5.49 1.51
N PHE A 92 42.59 4.91 0.32
CA PHE A 92 41.55 5.34 -0.61
C PHE A 92 40.88 4.12 -1.28
N LEU A 93 39.73 4.34 -1.91
CA LEU A 93 39.01 3.31 -2.67
C LEU A 93 39.40 3.40 -4.15
N ASP A 94 39.71 2.26 -4.76
CA ASP A 94 39.89 2.16 -6.22
C ASP A 94 38.54 2.10 -6.97
N ALA A 95 38.59 2.07 -8.31
CA ALA A 95 37.40 1.98 -9.16
C ALA A 95 36.52 0.73 -8.90
N ASN A 96 37.06 -0.29 -8.23
CA ASN A 96 36.35 -1.52 -7.85
C ASN A 96 35.95 -1.53 -6.36
N GLU A 97 35.95 -0.37 -5.70
CA GLU A 97 35.71 -0.19 -4.27
C GLU A 97 36.63 -1.06 -3.38
N ARG A 98 37.88 -1.28 -3.79
CA ARG A 98 38.90 -1.96 -2.97
C ARG A 98 39.73 -0.92 -2.24
N VAL A 99 40.02 -1.19 -0.97
CA VAL A 99 40.84 -0.30 -0.13
C VAL A 99 42.31 -0.47 -0.51
N ILE A 100 42.93 0.60 -1.00
CA ILE A 100 44.36 0.70 -1.27
C ILE A 100 45.01 1.50 -0.14
N PHE A 101 46.14 1.00 0.37
CA PHE A 101 46.94 1.67 1.41
C PHE A 101 48.23 2.21 0.83
N THR A 102 48.58 3.43 1.23
CA THR A 102 49.84 4.09 0.89
C THR A 102 50.71 4.26 2.14
N ASN A 103 51.96 4.68 1.94
CA ASN A 103 52.82 5.12 3.05
C ASN A 103 52.64 6.61 3.37
N ASP A 104 51.86 7.34 2.57
CA ASP A 104 51.53 8.74 2.82
C ASP A 104 50.33 8.80 3.78
N ILE A 105 50.65 8.92 5.07
CA ILE A 105 49.70 8.86 6.19
C ILE A 105 49.53 10.21 6.89
N GLU A 106 49.98 11.27 6.21
CA GLU A 106 49.86 12.65 6.66
C GLU A 106 48.69 13.32 5.93
N GLY A 107 47.97 14.19 6.61
CA GLY A 107 46.85 14.88 6.01
C GLY A 107 46.42 16.11 6.79
N LYS A 108 45.62 16.95 6.13
CA LYS A 108 44.99 18.12 6.75
C LYS A 108 43.56 18.26 6.25
N GLU A 109 42.67 18.71 7.12
CA GLU A 109 41.26 18.88 6.80
C GLU A 109 40.69 20.08 7.55
N SER A 110 40.06 21.01 6.82
CA SER A 110 39.31 22.12 7.44
C SER A 110 38.08 21.58 8.17
N PHE A 111 37.61 22.26 9.23
CA PHE A 111 36.37 21.86 9.90
C PHE A 111 35.17 21.82 8.94
N TYR A 112 35.08 22.76 7.99
CA TYR A 112 34.02 22.74 6.98
C TYR A 112 33.96 21.41 6.21
N ARG A 113 35.08 20.99 5.60
CA ARG A 113 35.16 19.70 4.86
C ARG A 113 34.93 18.49 5.77
N LEU A 114 35.44 18.53 6.99
CA LEU A 114 35.30 17.46 7.98
C LEU A 114 33.82 17.20 8.31
N PHE A 115 33.06 18.23 8.66
CA PHE A 115 31.62 18.09 8.96
C PHE A 115 30.75 17.99 7.68
N LEU A 116 31.28 18.37 6.51
CA LEU A 116 30.64 18.13 5.22
C LEU A 116 30.73 16.66 4.80
N HIS A 117 31.90 16.05 4.87
CA HIS A 117 32.06 14.66 4.46
C HIS A 117 31.73 13.67 5.58
N GLY A 118 32.06 14.00 6.83
CA GLY A 118 31.71 13.21 8.01
C GLY A 118 30.27 13.41 8.47
N HIS A 119 30.03 13.08 9.74
CA HIS A 119 28.78 13.41 10.41
C HIS A 119 28.73 14.93 10.65
N ALA A 120 27.57 15.57 10.48
CA ALA A 120 27.43 17.03 10.59
C ALA A 120 27.73 17.56 12.01
N VAL A 121 27.55 16.71 13.03
CA VAL A 121 27.66 17.09 14.44
C VAL A 121 28.91 16.56 15.15
N VAL A 122 29.20 15.25 15.06
CA VAL A 122 30.26 14.59 15.85
C VAL A 122 31.13 13.69 14.98
N ASN A 123 32.44 13.91 14.97
CA ASN A 123 33.39 13.06 14.26
C ASN A 123 34.52 12.60 15.18
N TYR A 124 34.99 11.38 14.96
CA TYR A 124 36.09 10.80 15.72
C TYR A 124 37.32 10.62 14.84
N TYR A 125 38.48 10.89 15.42
CA TYR A 125 39.79 10.56 14.88
C TYR A 125 40.51 9.69 15.89
N PHE A 126 41.44 8.87 15.43
CA PHE A 126 42.29 8.10 16.32
C PHE A 126 43.66 7.92 15.74
N PHE A 127 44.64 7.71 16.61
CA PHE A 127 45.90 7.09 16.22
C PHE A 127 46.34 6.07 17.26
N VAL A 128 47.17 5.13 16.83
CA VAL A 128 47.72 4.06 17.66
C VAL A 128 49.22 4.25 17.75
N SER A 129 49.70 4.60 18.95
CA SER A 129 51.11 4.75 19.29
C SER A 129 51.69 3.42 19.75
N SER A 130 52.70 2.91 19.05
CA SER A 130 53.42 1.67 19.40
C SER A 130 54.86 1.70 18.85
N ASP A 131 55.71 0.78 19.28
CA ASP A 131 57.12 0.68 18.85
C ASP A 131 57.30 0.07 17.45
N PHE A 132 56.36 0.32 16.54
CA PHE A 132 56.35 -0.27 15.20
C PHE A 132 57.48 0.31 14.32
N LYS A 133 58.34 -0.57 13.79
CA LYS A 133 59.45 -0.23 12.88
C LYS A 133 59.29 -0.96 11.54
N GLY A 134 58.37 -0.50 10.70
CA GLY A 134 58.09 -1.10 9.38
C GLY A 134 57.34 -0.18 8.44
N GLU A 135 56.87 -0.72 7.29
CA GLU A 135 56.09 0.07 6.33
C GLU A 135 54.69 0.43 6.86
N TYR A 136 54.34 1.71 6.79
CA TYR A 136 53.07 2.22 7.32
C TYR A 136 51.83 1.60 6.64
N LYS A 137 51.88 1.31 5.33
CA LYS A 137 50.80 0.60 4.65
C LYS A 137 50.46 -0.76 5.29
N LYS A 138 51.47 -1.48 5.78
CA LYS A 138 51.29 -2.78 6.46
C LYS A 138 50.68 -2.57 7.84
N ARG A 139 51.11 -1.54 8.56
CA ARG A 139 50.56 -1.17 9.86
C ARG A 139 49.09 -0.77 9.76
N GLN A 140 48.73 0.09 8.81
CA GLN A 140 47.35 0.51 8.59
C GLN A 140 46.43 -0.66 8.20
N LYS A 141 46.92 -1.57 7.36
CA LYS A 141 46.19 -2.81 7.02
C LYS A 141 45.95 -3.70 8.25
N TYR A 142 46.96 -3.83 9.12
CA TYR A 142 46.82 -4.57 10.38
C TYR A 142 45.78 -3.91 11.30
N LEU A 143 45.87 -2.59 11.50
CA LEU A 143 44.93 -1.85 12.34
C LEU A 143 43.48 -2.00 11.83
N LEU A 144 43.26 -1.84 10.52
CA LEU A 144 41.93 -2.06 9.93
C LEU A 144 41.43 -3.49 10.18
N GLY A 145 42.31 -4.49 10.08
CA GLY A 145 41.97 -5.89 10.36
C GLY A 145 41.62 -6.16 11.83
N ALA A 146 42.33 -5.51 12.77
CA ALA A 146 42.15 -5.70 14.20
C ALA A 146 40.89 -5.01 14.74
N VAL A 147 40.71 -3.72 14.43
CA VAL A 147 39.65 -2.90 15.04
C VAL A 147 38.54 -2.50 14.08
N GLY A 148 38.72 -2.66 12.76
CA GLY A 148 37.79 -2.15 11.77
C GLY A 148 36.38 -2.76 11.84
N LYS A 149 36.27 -4.05 12.18
CA LYS A 149 34.95 -4.70 12.37
C LYS A 149 34.20 -4.13 13.57
N PHE A 150 34.91 -3.85 14.67
CA PHE A 150 34.35 -3.24 15.87
C PHE A 150 33.89 -1.81 15.57
N LEU A 151 34.80 -0.98 15.03
CA LEU A 151 34.52 0.43 14.73
C LEU A 151 33.36 0.61 13.74
N LYS A 152 33.25 -0.24 12.71
CA LYS A 152 32.14 -0.14 11.74
C LYS A 152 30.76 -0.52 12.30
N ARG A 153 30.69 -1.30 13.39
CA ARG A 153 29.44 -1.96 13.83
C ARG A 153 28.97 -1.57 15.23
N THR A 154 29.78 -0.82 15.97
CA THR A 154 29.44 -0.39 17.32
C THR A 154 28.33 0.66 17.31
N SER A 155 27.34 0.56 18.21
CA SER A 155 26.36 1.63 18.46
C SER A 155 26.86 2.68 19.45
N LEU A 156 27.94 2.37 20.17
CA LEU A 156 28.47 3.17 21.29
C LEU A 156 28.79 4.63 20.92
N ILE A 157 29.02 4.90 19.63
CA ILE A 157 29.24 6.25 19.10
C ILE A 157 27.95 7.07 19.10
N ALA A 158 26.83 6.47 18.71
CA ALA A 158 25.52 7.13 18.71
C ALA A 158 25.00 7.31 20.15
N ASP A 159 25.35 6.39 21.04
CA ASP A 159 24.93 6.37 22.45
C ASP A 159 25.83 7.25 23.37
N ASP A 160 26.85 7.92 22.81
CA ASP A 160 27.80 8.76 23.55
C ASP A 160 28.65 8.04 24.61
N HIS A 161 28.83 6.73 24.46
CA HIS A 161 29.57 5.87 25.40
C HIS A 161 31.08 5.84 25.12
N ASP A 162 31.73 7.00 25.10
CA ASP A 162 33.13 7.17 24.69
C ASP A 162 34.13 6.29 25.48
N THR A 163 33.86 6.04 26.76
CA THR A 163 34.68 5.15 27.61
C THR A 163 34.71 3.72 27.06
N GLU A 164 33.53 3.19 26.74
CA GLU A 164 33.38 1.82 26.25
C GLU A 164 33.96 1.69 24.84
N VAL A 165 33.91 2.75 24.04
CA VAL A 165 34.60 2.82 22.75
C VAL A 165 36.10 2.62 22.94
N LEU A 166 36.73 3.35 23.87
CA LEU A 166 38.16 3.24 24.15
C LEU A 166 38.55 1.85 24.67
N ASP A 167 37.84 1.34 25.67
CA ASP A 167 38.13 0.04 26.30
C ASP A 167 38.00 -1.12 25.30
N ASN A 168 36.93 -1.10 24.50
CA ASN A 168 36.72 -2.11 23.46
C ASN A 168 37.71 -1.97 22.30
N PHE A 169 38.13 -0.74 21.96
CA PHE A 169 39.19 -0.51 20.97
C PHE A 169 40.50 -1.16 21.43
N VAL A 170 40.95 -0.84 22.65
CA VAL A 170 42.19 -1.39 23.22
C VAL A 170 42.10 -2.92 23.30
N SER A 171 40.96 -3.45 23.72
CA SER A 171 40.71 -4.90 23.79
C SER A 171 40.72 -5.57 22.41
N ALA A 172 40.18 -4.92 21.39
CA ALA A 172 40.18 -5.42 20.01
C ALA A 172 41.57 -5.39 19.36
N LEU A 173 42.38 -4.38 19.69
CA LEU A 173 43.74 -4.24 19.18
C LEU A 173 44.68 -5.36 19.68
N LYS A 174 44.49 -5.86 20.91
CA LYS A 174 45.29 -6.95 21.53
C LYS A 174 46.80 -6.69 21.59
N GLU A 175 47.22 -5.43 21.63
CA GLU A 175 48.63 -5.05 21.74
C GLU A 175 48.98 -4.61 23.17
N ARG A 176 49.87 -5.36 23.84
CA ARG A 176 50.25 -5.11 25.24
C ARG A 176 51.02 -3.82 25.48
N HIS A 177 51.63 -3.25 24.43
CA HIS A 177 52.51 -2.08 24.51
C HIS A 177 52.02 -0.89 23.68
N ALA A 178 50.75 -0.91 23.27
CA ALA A 178 50.16 0.18 22.49
C ALA A 178 49.42 1.18 23.39
N THR A 179 49.48 2.45 22.99
CA THR A 179 48.65 3.53 23.52
C THR A 179 47.71 3.98 22.41
N VAL A 180 46.41 4.05 22.69
CA VAL A 180 45.37 4.48 21.75
C VAL A 180 44.93 5.88 22.13
N PHE A 181 44.86 6.76 21.15
CA PHE A 181 44.31 8.11 21.27
C PHE A 181 43.04 8.18 20.45
N ILE A 182 41.95 8.66 21.03
CA ILE A 182 40.68 8.94 20.36
C ILE A 182 40.37 10.42 20.56
N PHE A 183 40.13 11.13 19.46
CA PHE A 183 39.76 12.53 19.42
C PHE A 183 38.32 12.63 18.95
N LYS A 184 37.42 13.09 19.81
CA LYS A 184 36.03 13.39 19.46
C LYS A 184 35.91 14.89 19.21
N LEU A 185 35.39 15.26 18.05
CA LEU A 185 35.21 16.64 17.63
C LEU A 185 33.72 16.91 17.45
N ILE A 186 33.21 17.92 18.16
CA ILE A 186 31.79 18.28 18.18
C ILE A 186 31.64 19.71 17.66
N HIS A 187 30.82 19.90 16.62
CA HIS A 187 30.50 21.23 16.13
C HIS A 187 29.37 21.85 16.97
N LYS A 188 29.67 22.87 17.77
CA LYS A 188 28.73 23.45 18.74
C LYS A 188 27.44 23.97 18.11
N GLY A 189 27.55 24.75 17.02
CA GLY A 189 26.37 25.29 16.30
C GLY A 189 25.47 24.20 15.72
N ASN A 190 26.05 23.24 14.99
CA ASN A 190 25.31 22.09 14.46
C ASN A 190 24.70 21.23 15.56
N LEU A 191 25.36 21.05 16.71
CA LEU A 191 24.80 20.34 17.86
C LEU A 191 23.57 21.04 18.43
N GLU A 192 23.63 22.36 18.60
CA GLU A 192 22.50 23.18 19.09
C GLU A 192 21.31 23.08 18.14
N PHE A 193 21.54 23.25 16.83
CA PHE A 193 20.53 23.06 15.80
C PHE A 193 19.92 21.65 15.84
N TYR A 194 20.78 20.63 15.84
CA TYR A 194 20.36 19.23 15.77
C TYR A 194 19.49 18.83 16.97
N LYS A 195 19.92 19.17 18.20
CA LYS A 195 19.16 18.89 19.42
C LYS A 195 17.82 19.64 19.45
N THR A 196 17.83 20.91 19.06
CA THR A 196 16.63 21.76 19.06
C THR A 196 15.59 21.23 18.06
N PHE A 197 15.99 20.98 16.81
CA PHE A 197 15.09 20.46 15.79
C PHE A 197 14.56 19.07 16.16
N MET A 198 15.41 18.21 16.73
CA MET A 198 14.98 16.90 17.23
C MET A 198 13.88 17.02 18.28
N ASN A 199 14.03 17.91 19.24
CA ASN A 199 13.03 18.11 20.29
C ASN A 199 11.68 18.58 19.72
N PHE A 200 11.67 19.57 18.83
CA PHE A 200 10.42 20.05 18.21
C PHE A 200 9.78 18.98 17.31
N TYR A 201 10.57 18.31 16.47
CA TYR A 201 10.06 17.29 15.56
C TYR A 201 9.48 16.08 16.32
N PHE A 202 10.11 15.65 17.41
CA PHE A 202 9.62 14.52 18.21
C PHE A 202 8.32 14.85 18.98
N GLN A 203 8.02 16.13 19.20
CA GLN A 203 6.78 16.56 19.84
C GLN A 203 5.59 16.64 18.85
N GLY A 204 5.80 17.24 17.68
CA GLY A 204 4.69 17.61 16.78
C GLY A 204 4.79 17.12 15.33
N ARG A 205 5.90 16.47 14.93
CA ARG A 205 6.26 16.10 13.54
C ARG A 205 6.22 17.24 12.51
N SER A 206 5.99 18.46 12.97
CA SER A 206 5.89 19.68 12.20
C SER A 206 6.30 20.84 13.11
N LEU A 207 6.93 21.86 12.54
CA LEU A 207 7.31 23.05 13.28
C LEU A 207 6.14 24.04 13.29
N SER A 208 5.90 24.65 14.44
CA SER A 208 5.07 25.84 14.56
C SER A 208 5.84 27.10 14.09
N PRO A 209 5.14 28.20 13.75
CA PRO A 209 5.81 29.43 13.29
C PRO A 209 6.85 29.98 14.27
N ASN A 210 6.61 29.83 15.58
CA ASN A 210 7.55 30.27 16.61
C ASN A 210 8.81 29.39 16.67
N GLU A 211 8.65 28.07 16.45
CA GLU A 211 9.76 27.13 16.41
C GLU A 211 10.60 27.33 15.15
N GLU A 212 9.99 27.66 14.01
CA GLU A 212 10.70 28.03 12.78
C GLU A 212 11.60 29.25 13.00
N ILE A 213 11.06 30.33 13.60
CA ILE A 213 11.83 31.54 13.92
C ILE A 213 13.01 31.21 14.84
N TYR A 214 12.81 30.35 15.84
CA TYR A 214 13.87 29.95 16.76
C TYR A 214 14.99 29.16 16.07
N ILE A 215 14.63 28.25 15.15
CA ILE A 215 15.59 27.52 14.33
C ILE A 215 16.36 28.46 13.39
N GLU A 216 15.70 29.45 12.79
CA GLU A 216 16.33 30.46 11.93
C GLU A 216 17.32 31.36 12.69
N ASP A 217 17.05 31.67 13.95
CA ASP A 217 17.99 32.40 14.82
C ASP A 217 19.28 31.59 15.05
N ILE A 218 19.17 30.29 15.36
CA ILE A 218 20.33 29.39 15.51
C ILE A 218 21.13 29.32 14.21
N VAL A 219 20.45 29.14 13.07
CA VAL A 219 21.07 29.09 11.75
C VAL A 219 21.86 30.37 11.47
N SER A 220 21.29 31.53 11.77
CA SER A 220 21.91 32.84 11.55
C SER A 220 23.10 33.07 12.49
N ARG A 221 22.96 32.69 13.76
CA ARG A 221 24.01 32.83 14.79
C ARG A 221 25.28 32.04 14.47
N TYR A 222 25.12 30.83 13.93
CA TYR A 222 26.25 29.94 13.62
C TYR A 222 26.58 29.84 12.13
N ASN A 223 25.88 30.60 11.27
CA ASN A 223 26.05 30.59 9.81
C ASN A 223 25.99 29.16 9.22
N ILE A 224 24.99 28.37 9.62
CA ILE A 224 24.82 26.98 9.18
C ILE A 224 24.28 26.98 7.75
N ASP A 225 25.02 26.39 6.81
CA ASP A 225 24.58 26.34 5.41
C ASP A 225 23.33 25.46 5.21
N ARG A 226 22.55 25.78 4.16
CA ARG A 226 21.28 25.08 3.87
C ARG A 226 21.47 23.58 3.65
N TYR A 227 22.58 23.17 3.06
CA TYR A 227 22.82 21.76 2.78
C TYR A 227 23.05 20.97 4.08
N GLN A 228 23.80 21.53 5.03
CA GLN A 228 23.97 20.96 6.38
C GLN A 228 22.64 20.91 7.16
N GLN A 229 21.83 21.96 7.07
CA GLN A 229 20.51 21.97 7.70
C GLN A 229 19.64 20.80 7.21
N GLU A 230 19.52 20.64 5.89
CA GLU A 230 18.70 19.57 5.31
C GLU A 230 19.22 18.17 5.66
N ARG A 231 20.54 17.97 5.67
CA ARG A 231 21.14 16.71 6.12
C ARG A 231 20.79 16.37 7.57
N MET A 232 20.91 17.35 8.47
CA MET A 232 20.57 17.16 9.88
C MET A 232 19.08 16.89 10.08
N LYS A 233 18.20 17.65 9.40
CA LYS A 233 16.74 17.43 9.46
C LYS A 233 16.37 16.02 8.99
N ILE A 234 16.89 15.60 7.83
CA ILE A 234 16.63 14.26 7.26
C ILE A 234 17.08 13.15 8.20
N ASP A 235 18.26 13.27 8.81
CA ASP A 235 18.76 12.28 9.79
C ASP A 235 17.86 12.19 11.03
N ILE A 236 17.45 13.34 11.57
CA ILE A 236 16.54 13.42 12.73
C ILE A 236 15.18 12.80 12.40
N MET A 237 14.61 13.12 11.24
CA MET A 237 13.35 12.57 10.77
C MET A 237 13.42 11.05 10.63
N TYR A 238 14.53 10.51 10.10
CA TYR A 238 14.75 9.06 10.02
C TYR A 238 14.87 8.41 11.41
N LYS A 239 15.57 9.06 12.36
CA LYS A 239 15.80 8.53 13.72
C LYS A 239 14.53 8.49 14.59
N HIS A 240 13.45 9.16 14.20
CA HIS A 240 12.16 9.02 14.87
C HIS A 240 11.69 7.55 14.86
N PRO A 241 11.33 6.93 16.02
CA PRO A 241 11.02 5.51 16.11
C PRO A 241 9.99 5.02 15.07
N ASP A 242 8.87 5.73 14.95
CA ASP A 242 7.80 5.38 14.00
C ASP A 242 8.25 5.46 12.54
N ASN A 243 9.10 6.43 12.20
CA ASN A 243 9.61 6.59 10.84
C ASN A 243 10.62 5.49 10.53
N LYS A 244 11.54 5.23 11.46
CA LYS A 244 12.65 4.30 11.29
C LYS A 244 12.19 2.92 10.85
N HIS A 245 11.13 2.38 11.46
CA HIS A 245 10.61 1.06 11.10
C HIS A 245 10.10 0.99 9.66
N VAL A 246 9.34 1.99 9.22
CA VAL A 246 8.79 2.05 7.85
C VAL A 246 9.91 2.24 6.83
N VAL A 247 10.85 3.15 7.12
CA VAL A 247 11.94 3.52 6.23
C VAL A 247 12.98 2.39 6.12
N ASP A 248 13.29 1.69 7.22
CA ASP A 248 14.17 0.52 7.20
C ASP A 248 13.58 -0.63 6.40
N GLU A 249 12.26 -0.86 6.50
CA GLU A 249 11.59 -1.87 5.71
C GLU A 249 11.56 -1.51 4.21
N TYR A 250 11.31 -0.24 3.88
CA TYR A 250 11.39 0.26 2.51
C TYR A 250 12.80 0.09 1.93
N ARG A 251 13.84 0.48 2.68
CA ARG A 251 15.25 0.27 2.32
C ARG A 251 15.56 -1.20 2.07
N ASP A 252 15.11 -2.08 2.95
CA ASP A 252 15.39 -3.51 2.86
C ASP A 252 14.79 -4.15 1.60
N ILE A 253 13.59 -3.73 1.19
CA ILE A 253 12.94 -4.19 -0.06
C ILE A 253 13.66 -3.64 -1.29
N LEU A 254 14.10 -2.38 -1.26
CA LEU A 254 14.90 -1.83 -2.36
C LEU A 254 16.23 -2.56 -2.53
N LEU A 255 16.92 -2.87 -1.42
CA LEU A 255 18.17 -3.62 -1.44
C LEU A 255 17.98 -5.05 -1.99
N SER A 256 16.88 -5.73 -1.66
CA SER A 256 16.58 -7.05 -2.24
C SER A 256 16.37 -6.97 -3.74
N GLY A 257 15.63 -5.96 -4.22
CA GLY A 257 15.41 -5.73 -5.65
C GLY A 257 16.69 -5.46 -6.44
N ILE A 258 17.56 -4.60 -5.91
CA ILE A 258 18.83 -4.25 -6.58
C ILE A 258 19.74 -5.46 -6.73
N SER A 259 19.79 -6.35 -5.74
CA SER A 259 20.59 -7.57 -5.85
C SER A 259 20.13 -8.52 -6.96
N LYS A 260 18.88 -8.39 -7.42
CA LYS A 260 18.25 -9.25 -8.44
C LYS A 260 18.07 -8.55 -9.79
N ASP A 261 18.48 -7.28 -9.91
CA ASP A 261 18.28 -6.38 -11.05
C ASP A 261 16.83 -6.18 -11.53
N ILE A 262 15.85 -6.84 -10.90
CA ILE A 262 14.40 -6.76 -11.19
C ILE A 262 13.64 -6.82 -9.87
N LEU A 263 12.72 -5.87 -9.65
CA LEU A 263 11.78 -5.90 -8.53
C LEU A 263 10.54 -6.72 -8.90
N GLN A 264 10.15 -7.63 -8.02
CA GLN A 264 8.95 -8.45 -8.22
C GLN A 264 7.67 -7.62 -7.98
N PRO A 265 6.52 -8.00 -8.58
CA PRO A 265 5.26 -7.29 -8.40
C PRO A 265 4.84 -7.18 -6.92
N SER A 266 5.14 -8.20 -6.12
CA SER A 266 4.90 -8.21 -4.67
C SER A 266 5.77 -7.21 -3.92
N GLU A 267 7.05 -7.04 -4.31
CA GLU A 267 7.95 -6.05 -3.73
C GLU A 267 7.46 -4.62 -4.04
N LEU A 268 7.00 -4.37 -5.27
CA LEU A 268 6.44 -3.08 -5.68
C LEU A 268 5.16 -2.72 -4.92
N ALA A 269 4.26 -3.69 -4.78
CA ALA A 269 3.06 -3.56 -4.00
C ALA A 269 3.35 -3.16 -2.54
N ARG A 270 4.37 -3.78 -1.93
CA ARG A 270 4.84 -3.43 -0.57
C ARG A 270 5.43 -2.02 -0.49
N LEU A 271 6.28 -1.63 -1.44
CA LEU A 271 6.85 -0.27 -1.48
C LEU A 271 5.75 0.80 -1.58
N ARG A 272 4.73 0.56 -2.43
CA ARG A 272 3.55 1.44 -2.53
C ARG A 272 2.79 1.52 -1.21
N ARG A 273 2.52 0.38 -0.58
CA ARG A 273 1.82 0.34 0.70
C ARG A 273 2.60 1.08 1.79
N LEU A 274 3.93 0.94 1.85
CA LEU A 274 4.78 1.68 2.79
C LEU A 274 4.74 3.19 2.54
N ARG A 275 4.70 3.65 1.29
CA ARG A 275 4.51 5.08 0.98
C ARG A 275 3.13 5.58 1.43
N THR A 276 2.06 4.81 1.18
CA THR A 276 0.71 5.16 1.66
C THR A 276 0.65 5.21 3.18
N LEU A 277 1.29 4.27 3.87
CA LEU A 277 1.44 4.30 5.33
C LEU A 277 2.27 5.51 5.78
N GLY A 278 3.31 5.87 5.02
CA GLY A 278 4.11 7.06 5.25
C GLY A 278 3.26 8.32 5.25
N ILE A 279 2.40 8.50 4.25
CA ILE A 279 1.49 9.66 4.16
C ILE A 279 0.54 9.68 5.37
N ARG A 280 -0.08 8.54 5.73
CA ARG A 280 -0.99 8.45 6.87
C ARG A 280 -0.32 8.78 8.20
N ASN A 281 0.94 8.38 8.37
CA ASN A 281 1.70 8.59 9.59
C ASN A 281 2.52 9.90 9.59
N ASN A 282 2.27 10.82 8.64
CA ASN A 282 3.04 12.07 8.49
C ASN A 282 4.56 11.84 8.40
N ILE A 283 4.97 10.75 7.76
CA ILE A 283 6.38 10.46 7.46
C ILE A 283 6.79 11.31 6.26
N PRO A 284 7.86 12.11 6.37
CA PRO A 284 8.31 12.97 5.28
C PRO A 284 8.65 12.19 4.01
N ILE A 285 8.10 12.61 2.87
CA ILE A 285 8.32 11.94 1.58
C ILE A 285 9.79 11.95 1.14
N THR A 286 10.52 12.98 1.59
CA THR A 286 11.96 13.15 1.37
C THR A 286 12.77 11.94 1.85
N LEU A 287 12.31 11.21 2.87
CA LEU A 287 12.99 9.99 3.35
C LEU A 287 12.96 8.87 2.30
N PHE A 288 11.83 8.71 1.61
CA PHE A 288 11.67 7.70 0.55
C PHE A 288 12.42 8.12 -0.72
N GLU A 289 12.30 9.39 -1.12
CA GLU A 289 13.03 9.94 -2.28
C GLU A 289 14.55 9.83 -2.10
N THR A 290 15.03 10.08 -0.87
CA THR A 290 16.44 9.91 -0.52
C THR A 290 16.90 8.47 -0.75
N LEU A 291 16.11 7.48 -0.33
CA LEU A 291 16.44 6.07 -0.57
C LEU A 291 16.40 5.71 -2.05
N ASP A 292 15.36 6.14 -2.77
CA ASP A 292 15.23 5.89 -4.20
C ASP A 292 16.44 6.45 -4.96
N ASN A 293 16.84 7.68 -4.67
CA ASN A 293 18.00 8.32 -5.28
C ASN A 293 19.31 7.57 -4.96
N GLN A 294 19.53 7.18 -3.70
CA GLN A 294 20.73 6.48 -3.28
C GLN A 294 20.83 5.06 -3.85
N LEU A 295 19.71 4.35 -3.89
CA LEU A 295 19.66 2.92 -4.18
C LEU A 295 19.41 2.64 -5.66
N LEU A 296 18.46 3.32 -6.28
CA LEU A 296 18.08 3.04 -7.67
C LEU A 296 19.04 3.70 -8.67
N LYS A 297 19.77 4.76 -8.29
CA LYS A 297 20.76 5.47 -9.14
C LYS A 297 20.24 5.76 -10.57
N GLY A 298 18.96 6.12 -10.71
CA GLY A 298 18.32 6.42 -11.99
C GLY A 298 17.74 5.21 -12.74
N LYS A 299 17.83 3.99 -12.20
CA LYS A 299 17.06 2.84 -12.73
C LYS A 299 15.57 3.06 -12.42
N GLN A 300 14.74 3.19 -13.46
CA GLN A 300 13.30 3.18 -13.27
C GLN A 300 12.85 1.75 -12.98
N ILE A 301 12.06 1.62 -11.92
CA ILE A 301 11.33 0.40 -11.61
C ILE A 301 10.33 0.18 -12.75
N GLN A 302 10.46 -0.93 -13.49
CA GLN A 302 9.45 -1.31 -14.47
C GLN A 302 8.14 -1.63 -13.73
N ASP A 303 7.15 -0.78 -13.92
CA ASP A 303 5.80 -1.05 -13.44
C ASP A 303 5.11 -1.94 -14.48
N LEU A 304 4.54 -3.06 -14.03
CA LEU A 304 3.72 -3.89 -14.91
C LEU A 304 2.42 -3.15 -15.23
N GLU A 305 1.98 -3.25 -16.47
CA GLU A 305 0.64 -2.80 -16.90
C GLU A 305 -0.42 -3.73 -16.27
N GLU A 306 -0.72 -3.48 -15.00
CA GLU A 306 -1.80 -4.10 -14.25
C GLU A 306 -2.90 -3.03 -14.00
N PRO A 307 -4.20 -3.37 -14.10
CA PRO A 307 -5.29 -2.48 -13.75
C PRO A 307 -5.19 -1.94 -12.32
N ASP A 308 -5.62 -0.69 -12.09
CA ASP A 308 -5.46 -0.02 -10.79
C ASP A 308 -6.10 -0.77 -9.61
N TYR A 309 -7.26 -1.39 -9.80
CA TYR A 309 -7.94 -2.17 -8.75
C TYR A 309 -7.15 -3.44 -8.35
N LEU A 310 -6.42 -4.06 -9.28
CA LEU A 310 -5.55 -5.20 -8.99
C LEU A 310 -4.25 -4.73 -8.32
N LYS A 311 -3.67 -3.61 -8.78
CA LYS A 311 -2.50 -2.98 -8.13
C LYS A 311 -2.79 -2.65 -6.68
N GLU A 312 -3.97 -2.06 -6.41
CA GLU A 312 -4.41 -1.73 -5.05
C GLU A 312 -4.67 -2.99 -4.21
N THR A 313 -5.35 -3.99 -4.76
CA THR A 313 -5.58 -5.29 -4.10
C THR A 313 -4.25 -5.93 -3.68
N ARG A 314 -3.28 -5.98 -4.60
CA ARG A 314 -1.95 -6.52 -4.33
C ARG A 314 -1.23 -5.71 -3.24
N ALA A 315 -1.31 -4.37 -3.28
CA ALA A 315 -0.69 -3.51 -2.27
C ALA A 315 -1.25 -3.74 -0.86
N ILE A 316 -2.57 -3.90 -0.73
CA ILE A 316 -3.23 -4.16 0.56
C ILE A 316 -2.82 -5.54 1.09
N LEU A 317 -2.99 -6.59 0.28
CA LEU A 317 -2.72 -7.97 0.72
C LEU A 317 -1.24 -8.22 0.98
N GLN A 318 -0.33 -7.64 0.17
CA GLN A 318 1.11 -7.78 0.41
C GLN A 318 1.58 -7.00 1.65
N GLY A 319 0.77 -6.06 2.15
CA GLY A 319 1.02 -5.38 3.43
C GLY A 319 0.99 -6.33 4.64
N LEU A 320 0.31 -7.48 4.55
CA LEU A 320 0.32 -8.51 5.59
C LEU A 320 1.74 -9.05 5.85
N PHE A 321 2.60 -9.04 4.84
CA PHE A 321 3.93 -9.65 4.89
C PHE A 321 5.04 -8.67 5.34
N PHE A 322 4.65 -7.58 6.00
CA PHE A 322 5.63 -6.67 6.58
C PHE A 322 6.42 -7.33 7.71
N LYS A 323 7.72 -6.99 7.80
CA LYS A 323 8.62 -7.57 8.81
C LYS A 323 8.35 -6.99 10.19
N ALA A 324 8.00 -5.72 10.27
CA ALA A 324 7.67 -5.09 11.53
C ALA A 324 6.24 -5.48 11.98
N PRO A 325 6.05 -6.08 13.17
CA PRO A 325 4.72 -6.45 13.66
C PRO A 325 3.76 -5.27 13.78
N SER A 326 4.29 -4.08 14.11
CA SER A 326 3.51 -2.84 14.15
C SER A 326 2.89 -2.49 12.79
N LEU A 327 3.54 -2.86 11.68
CA LEU A 327 3.04 -2.61 10.32
C LEU A 327 2.05 -3.67 9.83
N LYS A 328 2.10 -4.89 10.37
CA LYS A 328 1.18 -5.98 10.00
C LYS A 328 -0.27 -5.66 10.38
N MET A 329 -0.50 -5.08 11.56
CA MET A 329 -1.84 -4.81 12.11
C MET A 329 -2.64 -3.66 11.44
N HIS A 330 -2.24 -3.20 10.24
CA HIS A 330 -2.79 -1.98 9.64
C HIS A 330 -3.86 -2.22 8.56
N ILE A 331 -4.48 -3.40 8.48
CA ILE A 331 -5.67 -3.56 7.64
C ILE A 331 -6.86 -2.93 8.37
N ILE A 332 -7.24 -1.75 7.88
CA ILE A 332 -8.37 -0.99 8.43
C ILE A 332 -9.64 -1.26 7.61
N ASN A 333 -10.79 -0.85 8.14
CA ASN A 333 -12.09 -0.99 7.46
C ASN A 333 -12.07 -0.40 6.04
N GLU A 334 -11.36 0.71 5.82
CA GLU A 334 -11.20 1.30 4.48
C GLU A 334 -10.51 0.36 3.49
N ASP A 335 -9.53 -0.43 3.94
CA ASP A 335 -8.83 -1.39 3.10
C ASP A 335 -9.75 -2.55 2.71
N ILE A 336 -10.58 -3.02 3.66
CA ILE A 336 -11.61 -4.04 3.38
C ILE A 336 -12.62 -3.51 2.36
N ILE A 337 -13.08 -2.26 2.51
CA ILE A 337 -14.00 -1.61 1.54
C ILE A 337 -13.38 -1.57 0.14
N ARG A 338 -12.10 -1.18 0.02
CA ARG A 338 -11.38 -1.15 -1.26
C ARG A 338 -11.26 -2.54 -1.88
N LEU A 339 -10.94 -3.55 -1.07
CA LEU A 339 -10.87 -4.94 -1.51
C LEU A 339 -12.23 -5.46 -2.02
N ILE A 340 -13.33 -5.15 -1.33
CA ILE A 340 -14.68 -5.56 -1.78
C ILE A 340 -15.03 -4.87 -3.10
N ARG A 341 -14.75 -3.56 -3.26
CA ARG A 341 -14.96 -2.84 -4.52
C ARG A 341 -14.09 -3.38 -5.67
N ALA A 342 -12.87 -3.78 -5.37
CA ALA A 342 -11.99 -4.44 -6.34
C ALA A 342 -12.55 -5.81 -6.76
N LYS A 343 -13.05 -6.62 -5.80
CA LYS A 343 -13.73 -7.89 -6.09
C LYS A 343 -14.95 -7.69 -6.98
N GLN A 344 -15.80 -6.71 -6.67
CA GLN A 344 -16.96 -6.34 -7.48
C GLN A 344 -16.54 -5.98 -8.91
N THR A 345 -15.53 -5.12 -9.06
CA THR A 345 -15.02 -4.70 -10.39
C THR A 345 -14.49 -5.89 -11.18
N ALA A 346 -13.78 -6.81 -10.53
CA ALA A 346 -13.27 -8.03 -11.16
C ALA A 346 -14.42 -8.94 -11.62
N GLN A 347 -15.47 -9.08 -10.80
CA GLN A 347 -16.67 -9.88 -11.12
C GLN A 347 -17.41 -9.32 -12.34
N ILE A 348 -17.62 -8.00 -12.41
CA ILE A 348 -18.28 -7.33 -13.55
C ILE A 348 -17.48 -7.52 -14.85
N LYS A 349 -16.14 -7.47 -14.76
CA LYS A 349 -15.26 -7.62 -15.93
C LYS A 349 -14.96 -9.07 -16.31
N GLY A 350 -15.39 -10.04 -15.51
CA GLY A 350 -14.98 -11.44 -15.66
C GLY A 350 -13.47 -11.67 -15.50
N ASP A 351 -12.80 -10.81 -14.74
CA ASP A 351 -11.35 -10.83 -14.58
C ASP A 351 -10.91 -11.79 -13.47
N LYS A 352 -10.11 -12.80 -13.84
CA LYS A 352 -9.56 -13.81 -12.92
C LYS A 352 -8.32 -13.33 -12.15
N GLY A 353 -7.81 -12.14 -12.46
CA GLY A 353 -6.63 -11.58 -11.80
C GLY A 353 -6.80 -11.40 -10.29
N PHE A 354 -8.00 -11.04 -9.84
CA PHE A 354 -8.29 -10.88 -8.40
C PHE A 354 -8.14 -12.21 -7.64
N GLU A 355 -8.74 -13.29 -8.16
CA GLU A 355 -8.63 -14.64 -7.57
C GLU A 355 -7.20 -15.17 -7.59
N GLN A 356 -6.43 -14.87 -8.65
CA GLN A 356 -5.02 -15.23 -8.71
C GLN A 356 -4.21 -14.56 -7.59
N ILE A 357 -4.47 -13.27 -7.31
CA ILE A 357 -3.79 -12.56 -6.21
C ILE A 357 -4.14 -13.19 -4.86
N LEU A 358 -5.39 -13.61 -4.64
CA LEU A 358 -5.80 -14.31 -3.41
C LEU A 358 -5.06 -15.63 -3.25
N LEU A 359 -4.98 -16.45 -4.30
CA LEU A 359 -4.26 -17.73 -4.28
C LEU A 359 -2.76 -17.55 -4.00
N ASP A 360 -2.14 -16.54 -4.62
CA ASP A 360 -0.73 -16.21 -4.38
C ASP A 360 -0.52 -15.77 -2.92
N THR A 361 -1.47 -15.03 -2.36
CA THR A 361 -1.43 -14.57 -0.95
C THR A 361 -1.58 -15.73 0.02
N VAL A 362 -2.50 -16.67 -0.23
CA VAL A 362 -2.66 -17.90 0.57
C VAL A 362 -1.37 -18.71 0.58
N ARG A 363 -0.76 -18.91 -0.60
CA ARG A 363 0.50 -19.66 -0.70
C ARG A 363 1.61 -19.02 0.11
N ALA A 364 1.72 -17.69 0.06
CA ALA A 364 2.70 -16.94 0.85
C ALA A 364 2.43 -17.03 2.37
N CYS A 365 1.15 -16.98 2.80
CA CYS A 365 0.77 -17.20 4.19
C CYS A 365 1.17 -18.60 4.67
N ASP A 366 0.92 -19.64 3.88
CA ASP A 366 1.27 -21.03 4.20
C ASP A 366 2.78 -21.24 4.32
N GLU A 367 3.56 -20.65 3.42
CA GLU A 367 5.03 -20.71 3.46
C GLU A 367 5.56 -20.07 4.74
N ILE A 368 5.09 -18.87 5.08
CA ILE A 368 5.54 -18.15 6.28
C ILE A 368 5.09 -18.85 7.56
N ALA A 369 3.85 -19.37 7.62
CA ALA A 369 3.37 -20.10 8.78
C ALA A 369 4.21 -21.35 9.05
N ARG A 370 4.63 -22.07 7.99
CA ARG A 370 5.55 -23.23 8.10
C ARG A 370 6.95 -22.84 8.58
N GLU A 371 7.49 -21.73 8.10
CA GLU A 371 8.85 -21.28 8.43
C GLU A 371 8.96 -20.64 9.82
N SER A 372 7.95 -19.86 10.22
CA SER A 372 7.98 -19.01 11.42
C SER A 372 7.09 -19.48 12.57
N ASN A 373 6.24 -20.48 12.34
CA ASN A 373 5.23 -20.97 13.29
C ASN A 373 4.28 -19.86 13.81
N ASP A 374 4.13 -18.78 13.03
CA ASP A 374 3.25 -17.64 13.30
C ASP A 374 1.95 -17.78 12.49
N PHE A 375 0.86 -18.14 13.18
CA PHE A 375 -0.46 -18.31 12.57
C PHE A 375 -1.31 -17.03 12.53
N SER A 376 -0.83 -15.92 13.12
CA SER A 376 -1.59 -14.67 13.19
C SER A 376 -1.93 -14.10 11.81
N LEU A 377 -1.00 -14.24 10.85
CA LEU A 377 -1.21 -13.85 9.44
C LEU A 377 -2.37 -14.61 8.79
N PHE A 378 -2.52 -15.89 9.14
CA PHE A 378 -3.58 -16.72 8.59
C PHE A 378 -4.94 -16.30 9.15
N GLU A 379 -5.00 -15.93 10.44
CA GLU A 379 -6.22 -15.41 11.07
C GLU A 379 -6.66 -14.08 10.45
N GLU A 380 -5.73 -13.15 10.24
CA GLU A 380 -6.00 -11.86 9.57
C GLU A 380 -6.48 -12.08 8.14
N PHE A 381 -5.80 -12.93 7.37
CA PHE A 381 -6.23 -13.24 6.01
C PHE A 381 -7.60 -13.92 5.98
N THR A 382 -7.87 -14.85 6.91
CA THR A 382 -9.17 -15.53 7.03
C THR A 382 -10.30 -14.54 7.34
N SER A 383 -10.03 -13.51 8.14
CA SER A 383 -10.98 -12.41 8.39
C SER A 383 -11.35 -11.68 7.10
N ILE A 384 -10.38 -11.39 6.22
CA ILE A 384 -10.63 -10.77 4.91
C ILE A 384 -11.43 -11.72 4.01
N VAL A 385 -11.04 -12.99 3.92
CA VAL A 385 -11.74 -14.01 3.11
C VAL A 385 -13.18 -14.16 3.56
N THR A 386 -13.46 -14.08 4.86
CA THR A 386 -14.84 -14.10 5.39
C THR A 386 -15.69 -13.00 4.77
N TYR A 387 -15.15 -11.79 4.52
CA TYR A 387 -15.91 -10.74 3.82
C TYR A 387 -16.15 -11.07 2.35
N PHE A 388 -15.21 -11.74 1.68
CA PHE A 388 -15.38 -12.20 0.30
C PHE A 388 -16.43 -13.31 0.19
N ASP A 389 -16.46 -14.26 1.12
CA ASP A 389 -17.50 -15.29 1.17
C ASP A 389 -18.88 -14.66 1.40
N ARG A 390 -18.97 -13.68 2.29
CA ARG A 390 -20.21 -12.91 2.50
C ARG A 390 -20.62 -12.15 1.24
N PHE A 391 -19.67 -11.57 0.52
CA PHE A 391 -19.93 -10.90 -0.75
C PHE A 391 -20.51 -11.88 -1.77
N ASP A 392 -19.88 -13.04 -1.98
CA ASP A 392 -20.33 -14.03 -2.96
C ASP A 392 -21.72 -14.56 -2.61
N ASN A 393 -21.98 -14.82 -1.33
CA ASN A 393 -23.28 -15.27 -0.84
C ASN A 393 -24.39 -14.24 -1.12
N VAL A 394 -24.15 -12.95 -0.82
CA VAL A 394 -25.12 -11.89 -1.04
C VAL A 394 -25.31 -11.62 -2.53
N TYR A 395 -24.22 -11.52 -3.28
CA TYR A 395 -24.22 -11.28 -4.72
C TYR A 395 -25.00 -12.38 -5.45
N ASN A 396 -24.70 -13.65 -5.17
CA ASN A 396 -25.38 -14.78 -5.78
C ASN A 396 -26.87 -14.80 -5.41
N LEU A 397 -27.22 -14.66 -4.13
CA LEU A 397 -28.62 -14.70 -3.67
C LEU A 397 -29.46 -13.59 -4.31
N LEU A 398 -28.95 -12.36 -4.35
CA LEU A 398 -29.69 -11.23 -4.91
C LEU A 398 -29.82 -11.31 -6.43
N ASN A 399 -28.75 -11.70 -7.14
CA ASN A 399 -28.82 -11.90 -8.59
C ASN A 399 -29.78 -13.04 -8.96
N GLN A 400 -29.69 -14.17 -8.26
CA GLN A 400 -30.63 -15.27 -8.37
C GLN A 400 -32.08 -14.81 -8.17
N THR A 401 -32.33 -13.99 -7.14
CA THR A 401 -33.69 -13.49 -6.85
C THR A 401 -34.17 -12.46 -7.89
N ALA A 402 -33.26 -11.67 -8.45
CA ALA A 402 -33.58 -10.63 -9.43
C ALA A 402 -33.85 -11.20 -10.84
N PHE A 403 -33.09 -12.22 -11.25
CA PHE A 403 -33.08 -12.72 -12.63
C PHE A 403 -33.73 -14.09 -12.81
N MET A 404 -33.79 -14.93 -11.77
CA MET A 404 -34.33 -16.29 -11.89
C MET A 404 -35.74 -16.40 -11.29
N GLU A 405 -36.62 -17.08 -12.01
CA GLU A 405 -38.05 -17.20 -11.65
C GLU A 405 -38.33 -18.28 -10.62
N ASN A 406 -37.56 -19.37 -10.65
CA ASN A 406 -37.86 -20.60 -9.90
C ASN A 406 -37.15 -20.67 -8.55
N ILE A 407 -36.62 -19.55 -8.07
CA ILE A 407 -35.89 -19.53 -6.80
C ILE A 407 -36.86 -19.25 -5.66
N GLU A 408 -36.96 -20.24 -4.77
CA GLU A 408 -37.68 -20.08 -3.52
C GLU A 408 -36.84 -19.26 -2.55
N PHE A 409 -37.26 -18.02 -2.34
CA PHE A 409 -36.67 -17.16 -1.31
C PHE A 409 -37.26 -17.53 0.05
N THR A 410 -36.42 -18.03 0.97
CA THR A 410 -36.86 -18.53 2.27
C THR A 410 -36.61 -17.55 3.41
N GLU A 411 -37.17 -17.82 4.59
CA GLU A 411 -36.86 -17.04 5.80
C GLU A 411 -35.37 -17.12 6.18
N ASP A 412 -34.72 -18.25 5.91
CA ASP A 412 -33.29 -18.43 6.16
C ASP A 412 -32.44 -17.59 5.21
N SER A 413 -32.84 -17.49 3.93
CA SER A 413 -32.23 -16.58 2.96
C SER A 413 -32.32 -15.13 3.43
N LEU A 414 -33.49 -14.70 3.92
CA LEU A 414 -33.69 -13.35 4.45
C LEU A 414 -32.86 -13.09 5.71
N ARG A 415 -32.81 -14.07 6.62
CA ARG A 415 -32.02 -13.97 7.86
C ARG A 415 -30.53 -13.87 7.56
N SER A 416 -30.03 -14.68 6.62
CA SER A 416 -28.65 -14.63 6.13
C SER A 416 -28.32 -13.26 5.54
N LEU A 417 -29.21 -12.72 4.68
CA LEU A 417 -29.04 -11.42 4.06
C LEU A 417 -28.99 -10.28 5.09
N ILE A 418 -29.85 -10.31 6.11
CA ILE A 418 -29.84 -9.33 7.22
C ILE A 418 -28.54 -9.45 8.01
N GLY A 419 -28.09 -10.67 8.30
CA GLY A 419 -26.82 -10.92 8.99
C GLY A 419 -25.62 -10.34 8.22
N ASN A 420 -25.54 -10.63 6.93
CA ASN A 420 -24.46 -10.12 6.07
C ASN A 420 -24.53 -8.59 5.93
N LYS A 421 -25.73 -8.02 5.77
CA LYS A 421 -25.91 -6.56 5.74
C LYS A 421 -25.34 -5.91 7.00
N ARG A 422 -25.62 -6.46 8.19
CA ARG A 422 -25.09 -5.91 9.46
C ARG A 422 -23.57 -5.89 9.49
N GLU A 423 -22.91 -6.93 8.97
CA GLU A 423 -21.44 -6.96 8.91
C GLU A 423 -20.89 -5.93 7.91
N PHE A 424 -21.52 -5.73 6.76
CA PHE A 424 -21.13 -4.68 5.82
C PHE A 424 -21.41 -3.26 6.36
N ASP A 425 -22.52 -3.06 7.09
CA ASP A 425 -22.87 -1.78 7.71
C ASP A 425 -21.85 -1.36 8.79
N LYS A 426 -21.16 -2.32 9.44
CA LYS A 426 -20.06 -2.02 10.38
C LYS A 426 -18.85 -1.40 9.69
N LEU A 427 -18.64 -1.71 8.40
CA LEU A 427 -17.58 -1.10 7.59
C LEU A 427 -18.00 0.30 7.13
N ASP A 428 -19.14 0.38 6.43
CA ASP A 428 -19.79 1.62 6.03
C ASP A 428 -21.28 1.34 5.80
N SER A 429 -22.14 2.13 6.46
CA SER A 429 -23.60 2.06 6.36
C SER A 429 -24.20 2.12 4.94
N LYS A 430 -23.47 2.69 3.96
CA LYS A 430 -23.92 2.80 2.56
C LYS A 430 -23.38 1.67 1.67
N LEU A 431 -22.33 0.97 2.11
CA LEU A 431 -21.60 -0.02 1.32
C LEU A 431 -22.53 -1.09 0.74
N PHE A 432 -23.40 -1.65 1.58
CA PHE A 432 -24.32 -2.71 1.15
C PHE A 432 -25.26 -2.23 0.03
N HIS A 433 -25.75 -1.00 0.11
CA HIS A 433 -26.65 -0.46 -0.90
C HIS A 433 -25.91 -0.14 -2.20
N GLU A 434 -24.73 0.47 -2.11
CA GLU A 434 -23.90 0.84 -3.26
C GLU A 434 -23.43 -0.39 -4.04
N ILE A 435 -22.95 -1.40 -3.33
CA ILE A 435 -22.36 -2.59 -3.95
C ILE A 435 -23.44 -3.51 -4.50
N PHE A 436 -24.45 -3.87 -3.71
CA PHE A 436 -25.36 -4.95 -4.12
C PHE A 436 -26.66 -4.44 -4.73
N ILE A 437 -27.24 -3.36 -4.20
CA ILE A 437 -28.60 -2.95 -4.59
C ILE A 437 -28.57 -2.04 -5.82
N LYS A 438 -27.71 -1.02 -5.79
CA LYS A 438 -27.60 -0.06 -6.88
C LYS A 438 -27.18 -0.74 -8.17
N GLU A 439 -26.20 -1.63 -8.14
CA GLU A 439 -25.73 -2.37 -9.30
C GLU A 439 -26.84 -3.19 -9.97
N ILE A 440 -27.59 -3.98 -9.19
CA ILE A 440 -28.70 -4.77 -9.72
C ILE A 440 -29.78 -3.85 -10.29
N LEU A 441 -30.14 -2.75 -9.61
CA LEU A 441 -31.17 -1.84 -10.10
C LEU A 441 -30.70 -1.03 -11.32
N ASP A 442 -29.42 -0.74 -11.46
CA ASP A 442 -28.87 -0.02 -12.62
C ASP A 442 -28.71 -0.96 -13.83
N ASN A 443 -28.69 -2.27 -13.62
CA ASN A 443 -28.59 -3.26 -14.69
C ASN A 443 -29.85 -3.25 -15.59
N LYS A 444 -29.64 -3.01 -16.88
CA LYS A 444 -30.69 -2.89 -17.91
C LYS A 444 -31.48 -4.18 -18.18
N TYR A 445 -30.94 -5.34 -17.77
CA TYR A 445 -31.55 -6.64 -17.98
C TYR A 445 -32.44 -7.11 -16.82
N VAL A 446 -32.49 -6.37 -15.70
CA VAL A 446 -33.38 -6.76 -14.59
C VAL A 446 -34.84 -6.49 -14.96
N THR A 447 -35.66 -7.54 -14.86
CA THR A 447 -37.10 -7.51 -15.16
C THR A 447 -37.87 -6.63 -14.17
N GLU A 448 -39.08 -6.19 -14.55
CA GLU A 448 -39.95 -5.42 -13.64
C GLU A 448 -40.25 -6.19 -12.34
N TYR A 449 -40.47 -7.51 -12.45
CA TYR A 449 -40.68 -8.39 -11.29
C TYR A 449 -39.41 -8.53 -10.46
N GLY A 450 -38.23 -8.67 -11.08
CA GLY A 450 -36.94 -8.64 -10.40
C GLY A 450 -36.73 -7.36 -9.59
N ARG A 451 -36.98 -6.19 -10.21
CA ARG A 451 -36.91 -4.88 -9.54
C ARG A 451 -37.89 -4.79 -8.37
N LYS A 452 -39.11 -5.31 -8.51
CA LYS A 452 -40.09 -5.38 -7.42
C LYS A 452 -39.59 -6.26 -6.27
N LYS A 453 -39.10 -7.47 -6.56
CA LYS A 453 -38.54 -8.38 -5.55
C LYS A 453 -37.41 -7.72 -4.75
N ILE A 454 -36.43 -7.13 -5.42
CA ILE A 454 -35.30 -6.45 -4.77
C ILE A 454 -35.77 -5.26 -3.91
N ASN A 455 -36.68 -4.43 -4.43
CA ASN A 455 -37.24 -3.32 -3.65
C ASN A 455 -38.05 -3.79 -2.43
N THR A 456 -38.80 -4.89 -2.56
CA THR A 456 -39.52 -5.51 -1.44
C THR A 456 -38.56 -6.05 -0.39
N ILE A 457 -37.45 -6.69 -0.80
CA ILE A 457 -36.38 -7.14 0.11
C ILE A 457 -35.80 -5.94 0.87
N VAL A 458 -35.40 -4.88 0.16
CA VAL A 458 -34.77 -3.69 0.79
C VAL A 458 -35.73 -3.01 1.78
N LYS A 459 -37.00 -2.85 1.41
CA LYS A 459 -38.04 -2.31 2.30
C LYS A 459 -38.31 -3.24 3.47
N GLY A 460 -38.38 -4.55 3.22
CA GLY A 460 -38.59 -5.58 4.22
C GLY A 460 -37.48 -5.60 5.27
N ILE A 461 -36.21 -5.54 4.86
CA ILE A 461 -35.06 -5.45 5.78
C ILE A 461 -35.17 -4.23 6.69
N LYS A 462 -35.59 -3.07 6.14
CA LYS A 462 -35.81 -1.85 6.93
C LYS A 462 -36.94 -2.01 7.94
N LYS A 463 -38.10 -2.53 7.51
CA LYS A 463 -39.25 -2.79 8.40
C LYS A 463 -38.92 -3.79 9.51
N ILE A 464 -38.20 -4.86 9.20
CA ILE A 464 -37.76 -5.86 10.19
C ILE A 464 -36.81 -5.23 11.20
N SER A 465 -35.88 -4.38 10.74
CA SER A 465 -34.94 -3.68 11.62
C SER A 465 -35.64 -2.67 12.55
N ALA A 466 -36.78 -2.12 12.12
CA ALA A 466 -37.62 -1.22 12.92
C ALA A 466 -38.62 -1.95 13.84
N GLY A 467 -38.80 -3.27 13.66
CA GLY A 467 -39.79 -4.07 14.40
C GLY A 467 -41.21 -4.06 13.80
N ASP A 468 -41.39 -3.47 12.61
CA ASP A 468 -42.70 -3.27 11.96
C ASP A 468 -43.18 -4.48 11.13
N SER A 469 -42.33 -5.48 10.92
CA SER A 469 -42.68 -6.68 10.13
C SER A 469 -41.86 -7.89 10.57
N SER A 470 -42.44 -9.09 10.45
CA SER A 470 -41.72 -10.35 10.69
C SER A 470 -41.01 -10.83 9.41
N LEU A 471 -40.06 -11.78 9.56
CA LEU A 471 -39.42 -12.45 8.43
C LEU A 471 -40.46 -13.12 7.51
N LYS A 472 -41.49 -13.73 8.12
CA LYS A 472 -42.54 -14.45 7.42
C LYS A 472 -43.41 -13.53 6.57
N ASP A 473 -43.66 -12.30 7.02
CA ASP A 473 -44.46 -11.32 6.27
C ASP A 473 -43.76 -10.93 4.97
N VAL A 474 -42.46 -10.62 5.05
CA VAL A 474 -41.66 -10.22 3.88
C VAL A 474 -41.50 -11.39 2.89
N VAL A 475 -41.27 -12.61 3.37
CA VAL A 475 -41.20 -13.80 2.52
C VAL A 475 -42.54 -14.08 1.85
N SER A 476 -43.66 -13.87 2.55
CA SER A 476 -45.00 -14.01 1.99
C SER A 476 -45.27 -12.96 0.90
N GLU A 477 -44.87 -11.70 1.13
CA GLU A 477 -44.93 -10.65 0.10
C GLU A 477 -44.11 -11.03 -1.15
N LEU A 478 -42.90 -11.56 -0.98
CA LEU A 478 -42.07 -12.01 -2.10
C LEU A 478 -42.69 -13.20 -2.84
N LYS A 479 -43.31 -14.13 -2.12
CA LYS A 479 -44.01 -15.27 -2.71
C LYS A 479 -45.18 -14.82 -3.57
N ILE A 480 -45.95 -13.82 -3.13
CA ILE A 480 -47.03 -13.24 -3.92
C ILE A 480 -46.50 -12.67 -5.24
N ILE A 481 -45.36 -11.96 -5.20
CA ILE A 481 -44.73 -11.40 -6.42
C ILE A 481 -44.27 -12.52 -7.37
N SER A 482 -43.65 -13.57 -6.83
CA SER A 482 -43.20 -14.72 -7.63
C SER A 482 -44.36 -15.53 -8.22
N ASP A 483 -45.46 -15.69 -7.47
CA ASP A 483 -46.67 -16.37 -7.96
C ASP A 483 -47.36 -15.52 -9.04
N GLU A 484 -47.39 -14.19 -8.87
CA GLU A 484 -47.90 -13.26 -9.90
C GLU A 484 -47.03 -13.29 -11.17
N GLU A 485 -45.69 -13.34 -11.04
CA GLU A 485 -44.77 -13.45 -12.19
C GLU A 485 -45.00 -14.75 -12.98
N LYS A 486 -45.16 -15.89 -12.28
CA LYS A 486 -45.48 -17.18 -12.91
C LYS A 486 -46.83 -17.13 -13.62
N LEU A 487 -47.84 -16.53 -12.99
CA LEU A 487 -49.17 -16.39 -13.57
C LEU A 487 -49.17 -15.45 -14.78
N TYR A 488 -48.41 -14.35 -14.71
CA TYR A 488 -48.19 -13.43 -15.83
C TYR A 488 -47.63 -14.16 -17.05
N ARG A 489 -46.57 -14.97 -16.89
CA ARG A 489 -45.95 -15.70 -18.01
C ARG A 489 -46.85 -16.76 -18.62
N ASN A 490 -47.55 -17.52 -17.79
CA ASN A 490 -48.50 -18.53 -18.26
C ASN A 490 -49.65 -17.88 -19.06
N LEU A 491 -50.18 -16.76 -18.54
CA LEU A 491 -51.21 -15.97 -19.21
C LEU A 491 -50.68 -15.35 -20.52
N TYR A 492 -49.45 -14.82 -20.50
CA TYR A 492 -48.79 -14.26 -21.66
C TYR A 492 -48.62 -15.28 -22.78
N SER A 493 -48.15 -16.48 -22.47
CA SER A 493 -47.98 -17.56 -23.44
C SER A 493 -49.32 -17.97 -24.06
N ALA A 494 -50.34 -18.22 -23.23
CA ALA A 494 -51.69 -18.59 -23.69
C ALA A 494 -52.35 -17.49 -24.54
N LEU A 495 -52.19 -16.22 -24.15
CA LEU A 495 -52.68 -15.09 -24.94
C LEU A 495 -51.93 -14.95 -26.26
N LYS A 496 -50.60 -15.08 -26.27
CA LYS A 496 -49.78 -14.94 -27.48
C LYS A 496 -50.16 -15.98 -28.54
N GLU A 497 -50.42 -17.22 -28.15
CA GLU A 497 -50.90 -18.28 -29.05
C GLU A 497 -52.27 -17.94 -29.67
N ARG A 498 -53.20 -17.40 -28.88
CA ARG A 498 -54.57 -17.09 -29.34
C ARG A 498 -54.66 -15.78 -30.12
N VAL A 499 -53.82 -14.80 -29.81
CA VAL A 499 -53.76 -13.51 -30.53
C VAL A 499 -53.40 -13.72 -32.00
N ARG A 500 -52.59 -14.75 -32.33
CA ARG A 500 -52.33 -15.15 -33.72
C ARG A 500 -53.58 -15.58 -34.50
N SER A 501 -54.65 -15.98 -33.80
CA SER A 501 -55.85 -16.60 -34.40
C SER A 501 -57.10 -15.71 -34.37
N PHE A 502 -57.20 -14.72 -33.46
CA PHE A 502 -58.45 -13.98 -33.21
C PHE A 502 -58.29 -12.45 -32.97
N TYR A 503 -57.35 -11.79 -33.65
CA TYR A 503 -57.12 -10.33 -33.52
C TYR A 503 -58.39 -9.44 -33.59
N PRO A 504 -59.40 -9.69 -34.45
CA PRO A 504 -60.56 -8.79 -34.60
C PRO A 504 -61.54 -8.78 -33.41
N LEU A 505 -61.57 -9.82 -32.57
CA LEU A 505 -62.52 -9.93 -31.45
C LEU A 505 -62.04 -9.21 -30.17
N LEU A 506 -60.75 -8.85 -30.10
CA LEU A 506 -60.07 -8.34 -28.92
C LEU A 506 -60.33 -6.84 -28.64
N ASP A 507 -60.88 -6.09 -29.60
CA ASP A 507 -61.20 -4.67 -29.40
C ASP A 507 -62.59 -4.44 -28.77
N THR A 508 -63.41 -5.49 -28.63
CA THR A 508 -64.71 -5.40 -27.94
C THR A 508 -64.63 -5.86 -26.48
N LYS A 509 -65.32 -5.15 -25.58
CA LYS A 509 -65.38 -5.49 -24.14
C LYS A 509 -65.88 -6.92 -23.88
N LYS A 510 -66.91 -7.34 -24.63
CA LYS A 510 -67.46 -8.71 -24.57
C LYS A 510 -66.49 -9.77 -25.07
N GLY A 511 -65.68 -9.46 -26.10
CA GLY A 511 -64.66 -10.37 -26.62
C GLY A 511 -63.52 -10.60 -25.63
N ARG A 512 -63.08 -9.56 -24.92
CA ARG A 512 -62.07 -9.67 -23.84
C ARG A 512 -62.56 -10.50 -22.66
N GLU A 513 -63.82 -10.31 -22.25
CA GLU A 513 -64.42 -11.07 -21.14
C GLU A 513 -64.54 -12.56 -21.47
N LYS A 514 -65.01 -12.91 -22.68
CA LYS A 514 -65.08 -14.30 -23.14
C LYS A 514 -63.69 -14.96 -23.23
N LEU A 515 -62.71 -14.23 -23.75
CA LEU A 515 -61.35 -14.73 -23.89
C LEU A 515 -60.68 -14.95 -22.53
N LEU A 516 -60.96 -14.08 -21.55
CA LEU A 516 -60.52 -14.26 -20.17
C LEU A 516 -61.12 -15.52 -19.55
N GLU A 517 -62.42 -15.80 -19.75
CA GLU A 517 -63.06 -17.04 -19.28
C GLU A 517 -62.43 -18.29 -19.93
N ASP A 518 -62.21 -18.26 -21.24
CA ASP A 518 -61.67 -19.39 -21.99
C ASP A 518 -60.20 -19.67 -21.63
N ILE A 519 -59.39 -18.64 -21.35
CA ILE A 519 -58.00 -18.80 -20.91
C ILE A 519 -57.92 -19.20 -19.44
N SER A 520 -58.81 -18.67 -18.59
CA SER A 520 -58.88 -19.07 -17.19
C SER A 520 -59.18 -20.57 -17.06
N ARG A 521 -60.10 -21.09 -17.90
CA ARG A 521 -60.41 -22.52 -17.94
C ARG A 521 -59.21 -23.36 -18.37
N GLU A 522 -58.51 -22.94 -19.42
CA GLU A 522 -57.33 -23.64 -19.94
C GLU A 522 -56.18 -23.66 -18.92
N LEU A 523 -55.92 -22.54 -18.25
CA LEU A 523 -54.88 -22.45 -17.23
C LEU A 523 -55.24 -23.28 -15.99
N PHE A 524 -56.54 -23.36 -15.64
CA PHE A 524 -57.03 -24.25 -14.59
C PHE A 524 -56.85 -25.73 -14.96
N GLU A 525 -57.17 -26.13 -16.19
CA GLU A 525 -56.95 -27.48 -16.72
C GLU A 525 -55.45 -27.86 -16.78
N LYS A 526 -54.57 -26.90 -17.04
CA LYS A 526 -53.10 -27.04 -16.98
C LYS A 526 -52.52 -27.03 -15.56
N GLY A 527 -53.36 -26.92 -14.52
CA GLY A 527 -52.95 -26.98 -13.12
C GLY A 527 -52.32 -25.70 -12.57
N VAL A 528 -52.48 -24.55 -13.24
CA VAL A 528 -52.00 -23.25 -12.77
C VAL A 528 -52.90 -22.77 -11.63
N LYS A 529 -52.33 -22.58 -10.44
CA LYS A 529 -53.04 -22.08 -9.26
C LYS A 529 -52.97 -20.56 -9.21
N GLY A 530 -54.13 -19.90 -9.13
CA GLY A 530 -54.25 -18.45 -8.94
C GLY A 530 -55.40 -17.86 -9.74
N GLU A 531 -56.11 -16.88 -9.16
CA GLU A 531 -57.21 -16.21 -9.83
C GLU A 531 -56.67 -15.11 -10.76
N ILE A 532 -57.07 -15.14 -12.03
CA ILE A 532 -56.60 -14.16 -13.02
C ILE A 532 -57.36 -12.85 -12.80
N SER A 533 -56.70 -11.88 -12.17
CA SER A 533 -57.29 -10.55 -12.02
C SER A 533 -57.44 -9.85 -13.37
N LYS A 534 -58.52 -9.09 -13.55
CA LYS A 534 -58.74 -8.27 -14.75
C LYS A 534 -57.58 -7.31 -15.04
N ARG A 535 -56.94 -6.78 -13.99
CA ARG A 535 -55.77 -5.90 -14.09
C ARG A 535 -54.57 -6.60 -14.74
N LEU A 536 -54.30 -7.84 -14.34
CA LEU A 536 -53.18 -8.61 -14.89
C LEU A 536 -53.43 -8.99 -16.35
N PHE A 537 -54.67 -9.36 -16.69
CA PHE A 537 -55.08 -9.61 -18.07
C PHE A 537 -54.92 -8.37 -18.96
N ASP A 538 -55.43 -7.22 -18.51
CA ASP A 538 -55.32 -5.96 -19.25
C ASP A 538 -53.85 -5.54 -19.43
N LYS A 539 -53.00 -5.80 -18.43
CA LYS A 539 -51.54 -5.57 -18.52
C LYS A 539 -50.90 -6.45 -19.59
N VAL A 540 -51.07 -7.77 -19.52
CA VAL A 540 -50.51 -8.72 -20.50
C VAL A 540 -50.96 -8.38 -21.91
N PHE A 541 -52.23 -8.03 -22.09
CA PHE A 541 -52.78 -7.64 -23.37
C PHE A 541 -52.13 -6.36 -23.93
N LEU A 542 -51.91 -5.36 -23.07
CA LEU A 542 -51.24 -4.11 -23.44
C LEU A 542 -49.77 -4.34 -23.79
N ASP A 543 -49.09 -5.23 -23.07
CA ASP A 543 -47.69 -5.60 -23.34
C ASP A 543 -47.57 -6.37 -24.67
N LEU A 544 -48.52 -7.25 -25.02
CA LEU A 544 -48.60 -7.87 -26.35
C LEU A 544 -48.88 -6.84 -27.48
N LYS A 545 -49.70 -5.81 -27.20
CA LYS A 545 -49.90 -4.70 -28.16
C LYS A 545 -48.62 -3.90 -28.39
N LYS A 546 -47.86 -3.60 -27.33
CA LYS A 546 -46.54 -2.96 -27.43
C LYS A 546 -45.54 -3.83 -28.19
N GLU A 547 -45.48 -5.13 -27.92
CA GLU A 547 -44.65 -6.09 -28.67
C GLU A 547 -44.97 -6.04 -30.16
N SER A 548 -46.26 -6.17 -30.52
CA SER A 548 -46.72 -6.12 -31.91
C SER A 548 -46.40 -4.78 -32.58
N PHE A 549 -46.58 -3.66 -31.87
CA PHE A 549 -46.20 -2.35 -32.38
C PHE A 549 -44.69 -2.23 -32.61
N TYR A 550 -43.88 -2.70 -31.67
CA TYR A 550 -42.42 -2.71 -31.78
C TYR A 550 -41.96 -3.49 -33.00
N ILE A 551 -42.35 -4.76 -33.12
CA ILE A 551 -41.87 -5.64 -34.19
C ILE A 551 -42.39 -5.22 -35.57
N ASN A 552 -43.65 -4.78 -35.67
CA ASN A 552 -44.26 -4.49 -36.97
C ASN A 552 -44.04 -3.06 -37.46
N HIS A 553 -43.82 -2.09 -36.57
CA HIS A 553 -43.72 -0.67 -36.92
C HIS A 553 -42.38 -0.05 -36.52
N LEU A 554 -41.97 -0.19 -35.25
CA LEU A 554 -40.81 0.54 -34.72
C LEU A 554 -39.47 -0.08 -35.16
N LEU A 555 -39.32 -1.40 -35.04
CA LEU A 555 -38.11 -2.13 -35.42
C LEU A 555 -37.73 -1.95 -36.91
N PRO A 556 -38.67 -2.03 -37.88
CA PRO A 556 -38.36 -1.68 -39.27
C PRO A 556 -37.83 -0.26 -39.46
N LEU A 557 -38.37 0.73 -38.73
CA LEU A 557 -37.91 2.12 -38.77
C LEU A 557 -36.51 2.26 -38.17
N ILE A 558 -36.26 1.63 -37.02
CA ILE A 558 -34.96 1.58 -36.35
C ILE A 558 -33.90 0.99 -37.30
N ILE A 559 -34.20 -0.15 -37.94
CA ILE A 559 -33.28 -0.79 -38.89
C ILE A 559 -33.00 0.11 -40.10
N LYS A 560 -34.05 0.73 -40.66
CA LYS A 560 -33.92 1.61 -41.84
C LYS A 560 -33.06 2.84 -41.55
N ASN A 561 -33.23 3.45 -40.38
CA ASN A 561 -32.59 4.71 -40.01
C ASN A 561 -31.33 4.53 -39.15
N LYS A 562 -31.02 3.29 -38.72
CA LYS A 562 -29.95 2.96 -37.75
C LYS A 562 -30.06 3.77 -36.45
N ASP A 563 -31.29 3.92 -35.97
CA ASP A 563 -31.60 4.77 -34.83
C ASP A 563 -31.55 3.99 -33.50
N ASN A 564 -30.35 3.92 -32.91
CA ASN A 564 -30.11 3.24 -31.62
C ASN A 564 -30.81 3.97 -30.46
N GLU A 565 -31.00 5.29 -30.55
CA GLU A 565 -31.63 6.07 -29.49
C GLU A 565 -33.12 5.73 -29.38
N LEU A 566 -33.80 5.62 -30.53
CA LEU A 566 -35.21 5.22 -30.56
C LEU A 566 -35.44 3.80 -30.02
N ARG A 567 -34.48 2.89 -30.24
CA ARG A 567 -34.50 1.55 -29.64
C ARG A 567 -34.39 1.61 -28.12
N GLU A 568 -33.37 2.30 -27.61
CA GLU A 568 -33.16 2.40 -26.16
C GLU A 568 -34.31 3.16 -25.47
N ASP A 569 -34.87 4.20 -26.09
CA ASP A 569 -36.04 4.91 -25.56
C ASP A 569 -37.26 3.99 -25.42
N PHE A 570 -37.55 3.17 -26.43
CA PHE A 570 -38.62 2.19 -26.34
C PHE A 570 -38.35 1.15 -25.25
N LEU A 571 -37.14 0.60 -25.16
CA LEU A 571 -36.80 -0.39 -24.14
C LEU A 571 -36.94 0.19 -22.72
N ASN A 572 -36.50 1.42 -22.51
CA ASN A 572 -36.58 2.10 -21.21
C ASN A 572 -38.02 2.43 -20.78
N ASN A 573 -38.90 2.76 -21.74
CA ASN A 573 -40.26 3.24 -21.46
C ASN A 573 -41.36 2.18 -21.63
N SER A 574 -41.11 1.10 -22.37
CA SER A 574 -42.14 0.09 -22.68
C SER A 574 -42.51 -0.79 -21.48
N GLY A 575 -41.57 -0.98 -20.54
CA GLY A 575 -41.71 -1.94 -19.44
C GLY A 575 -41.62 -3.41 -19.88
N LEU A 576 -41.24 -3.67 -21.13
CA LEU A 576 -40.99 -5.00 -21.65
C LEU A 576 -39.59 -5.47 -21.27
N ASP A 577 -39.43 -6.77 -21.05
CA ASP A 577 -38.14 -7.38 -20.73
C ASP A 577 -37.17 -7.22 -21.93
N ARG A 578 -36.01 -6.62 -21.68
CA ARG A 578 -34.98 -6.38 -22.69
C ARG A 578 -34.49 -7.68 -23.32
N PHE A 579 -34.22 -8.72 -22.52
CA PHE A 579 -33.73 -10.00 -23.04
C PHE A 579 -34.77 -10.64 -23.97
N TYR A 580 -36.04 -10.48 -23.62
CA TYR A 580 -37.14 -10.96 -24.43
C TYR A 580 -37.25 -10.23 -25.77
N ILE A 581 -37.18 -8.89 -25.76
CA ILE A 581 -37.19 -8.09 -26.99
C ILE A 581 -35.99 -8.43 -27.89
N GLU A 582 -34.80 -8.58 -27.32
CA GLU A 582 -33.60 -8.99 -28.06
C GLU A 582 -33.75 -10.38 -28.70
N THR A 583 -34.48 -11.28 -28.05
CA THR A 583 -34.82 -12.59 -28.62
C THR A 583 -35.79 -12.44 -29.80
N LEU A 584 -36.81 -11.59 -29.69
CA LEU A 584 -37.73 -11.30 -30.80
C LEU A 584 -37.05 -10.58 -31.97
N GLU A 585 -36.09 -9.70 -31.69
CA GLU A 585 -35.27 -9.06 -32.72
C GLU A 585 -34.47 -10.11 -33.50
N LYS A 586 -33.84 -11.07 -32.81
CA LYS A 586 -33.16 -12.20 -33.45
C LYS A 586 -34.12 -13.02 -34.32
N GLU A 587 -35.28 -13.42 -33.77
CA GLU A 587 -36.31 -14.15 -34.54
C GLU A 587 -36.78 -13.37 -35.77
N TYR A 588 -36.94 -12.05 -35.67
CA TYR A 588 -37.33 -11.20 -36.79
C TYR A 588 -36.26 -11.16 -37.89
N PHE A 589 -34.99 -11.04 -37.52
CA PHE A 589 -33.85 -11.06 -38.45
C PHE A 589 -33.72 -12.43 -39.14
N GLU A 590 -33.88 -13.53 -38.41
CA GLU A 590 -33.86 -14.89 -38.95
C GLU A 590 -35.01 -15.11 -39.95
N ASN A 591 -36.25 -14.75 -39.57
CA ASN A 591 -37.43 -14.92 -40.40
C ASN A 591 -37.38 -14.09 -41.71
N LYS A 592 -36.78 -12.90 -41.65
CA LYS A 592 -36.64 -12.01 -42.82
C LYS A 592 -35.30 -12.14 -43.55
N LYS A 593 -34.40 -13.03 -43.10
CA LYS A 593 -33.06 -13.26 -43.67
C LYS A 593 -32.25 -11.96 -43.79
N LEU A 594 -32.28 -11.14 -42.75
CA LEU A 594 -31.51 -9.89 -42.65
C LEU A 594 -30.09 -10.16 -42.15
N ASP A 595 -29.16 -9.23 -42.43
CA ASP A 595 -27.75 -9.35 -42.03
C ASP A 595 -27.60 -9.25 -40.48
N PRO A 596 -27.04 -10.29 -39.81
CA PRO A 596 -26.80 -10.27 -38.36
C PRO A 596 -25.90 -9.12 -37.89
N MET A 597 -24.99 -8.62 -38.74
CA MET A 597 -24.09 -7.52 -38.36
C MET A 597 -24.86 -6.23 -38.05
N ILE A 598 -26.02 -6.02 -38.69
CA ILE A 598 -26.86 -4.86 -38.41
C ILE A 598 -27.45 -4.99 -37.00
N LEU A 599 -27.90 -6.18 -36.61
CA LEU A 599 -28.44 -6.44 -35.27
C LEU A 599 -27.38 -6.23 -34.19
N ASP A 600 -26.15 -6.72 -34.41
CA ASP A 600 -25.05 -6.52 -33.47
C ASP A 600 -24.67 -5.04 -33.31
N SER A 601 -24.83 -4.22 -34.36
CA SER A 601 -24.60 -2.77 -34.29
C SER A 601 -25.68 -2.00 -33.51
N LEU A 602 -26.86 -2.60 -33.31
CA LEU A 602 -27.95 -2.04 -32.50
C LEU A 602 -27.78 -2.37 -31.00
N PHE A 603 -26.93 -3.35 -30.66
CA PHE A 603 -26.66 -3.70 -29.27
C PHE A 603 -25.59 -2.77 -28.68
N VAL A 604 -25.99 -1.99 -27.68
CA VAL A 604 -25.03 -1.21 -26.87
C VAL A 604 -24.33 -2.16 -25.90
N GLY A 605 -23.02 -2.37 -26.09
CA GLY A 605 -22.17 -3.11 -25.15
C GLY A 605 -22.22 -4.63 -25.34
N GLY A 606 -21.57 -5.14 -26.39
CA GLY A 606 -21.40 -6.58 -26.63
C GLY A 606 -20.56 -7.36 -25.60
N GLY A 607 -20.46 -6.87 -24.36
CA GLY A 607 -19.70 -7.47 -23.25
C GLY A 607 -20.51 -7.78 -21.99
N GLU A 608 -21.75 -7.30 -21.85
CA GLU A 608 -22.60 -7.57 -20.66
C GLU A 608 -23.59 -8.72 -20.90
N ARG A 609 -23.19 -9.73 -21.69
CA ARG A 609 -23.93 -10.99 -21.75
C ARG A 609 -23.47 -11.83 -20.54
N ILE A 610 -24.36 -11.98 -19.55
CA ILE A 610 -24.18 -12.88 -18.39
C ILE A 610 -23.75 -14.27 -18.85
#